data_AF-A0A257LWQ3-F1
#
_entry.id   AF-A0A257LWQ3-F1
#
_cell.length_a   1.000
_cell.length_b   1.000
_cell.length_c   1.000
_cell.angle_alpha   90.00
_cell.angle_beta   90.00
_cell.angle_gamma   90.00
#
_symmetry.space_group_name_H-M   'P 1'
#
loop_
_entity.id
_entity.type
_entity.pdbx_description
1 polymer ?
#
loop_
_entity_poly.entity_id
_entity_poly.type
_entity_poly.pdbx_seq_one_letter_code
_entity_poly.pdbx_strand_id
1 'polypeptide(L)'
;MKSLFLSFLLVWLVAPALHAEQSTEDPKPPTKAEAKAAFEKADKALNEIWAQAKTQLPAEEFETLKADQRGWIGWRDYIAASFTIVGSEVPENKAKETPEYLSTAADLMETRVQWLKCYLKDPVEEDTMTGVWEDSQGGILNIVQEGKKLFFTLEVVRGPTFHLGNIGGEATWNSPLGWFSVSDGDAEKKEETNLAFIQRSRKLEIIGANTGNFHGARAYFDGEYVRVAKLDAKETAKVKKEAIEGPSDR
;
A
#
# COMPACT_ATOMS: atom_id res chain seq x y z
N MET A 1 -21.90 -2.22 68.04
CA MET A 1 -20.70 -1.40 67.70
C MET A 1 -20.86 -0.98 66.24
N LYS A 2 -21.30 0.26 66.02
CA LYS A 2 -20.52 1.36 65.41
C LYS A 2 -20.15 1.12 63.92
N SER A 3 -20.95 1.76 63.06
CA SER A 3 -20.57 2.65 61.94
C SER A 3 -19.51 2.20 60.93
N LEU A 4 -19.84 2.23 59.63
CA LEU A 4 -19.30 3.26 58.72
C LEU A 4 -20.05 3.32 57.38
N PHE A 5 -20.42 4.54 57.01
CA PHE A 5 -20.87 5.01 55.70
C PHE A 5 -19.84 4.76 54.59
N LEU A 6 -20.29 4.54 53.35
CA LEU A 6 -19.72 5.27 52.20
C LEU A 6 -20.72 5.33 51.03
N SER A 7 -21.26 6.53 50.81
CA SER A 7 -22.03 6.91 49.63
C SER A 7 -21.12 6.99 48.42
N PHE A 8 -21.47 6.33 47.32
CA PHE A 8 -20.87 6.59 46.01
C PHE A 8 -21.62 7.73 45.31
N LEU A 9 -20.97 8.90 45.27
CA LEU A 9 -21.38 10.05 44.48
C LEU A 9 -20.96 9.79 43.02
N LEU A 10 -21.93 9.66 42.12
CA LEU A 10 -21.71 9.52 40.67
C LEU A 10 -21.42 10.91 40.09
N VAL A 11 -20.14 11.22 39.84
CA VAL A 11 -19.74 12.43 39.10
C VAL A 11 -19.83 12.12 37.60
N TRP A 12 -20.82 12.72 36.94
CA TRP A 12 -20.86 12.83 35.48
C TRP A 12 -19.78 13.82 35.04
N LEU A 13 -18.67 13.30 34.52
CA LEU A 13 -17.70 14.07 33.74
C LEU A 13 -18.24 14.20 32.32
N VAL A 14 -18.83 15.36 32.02
CA VAL A 14 -19.10 15.81 30.66
C VAL A 14 -17.74 16.06 30.00
N ALA A 15 -17.33 15.17 29.10
CA ALA A 15 -16.16 15.40 28.25
C ALA A 15 -16.49 16.52 27.25
N PRO A 16 -15.76 17.65 27.23
CA PRO A 16 -15.90 18.60 26.15
C PRO A 16 -15.36 17.95 24.88
N ALA A 17 -16.21 17.84 23.86
CA ALA A 17 -15.82 17.46 22.52
C ALA A 17 -14.78 18.47 22.02
N LEU A 18 -13.51 18.06 21.99
CA LEU A 18 -12.46 18.74 21.24
C LEU A 18 -12.85 18.70 19.76
N HIS A 19 -13.55 19.72 19.29
CA HIS A 19 -13.57 20.07 17.88
C HIS A 19 -12.23 20.73 17.60
N ALA A 20 -11.26 19.93 17.14
CA ALA A 20 -10.08 20.48 16.51
C ALA A 20 -10.54 21.21 15.24
N GLU A 21 -10.43 22.53 15.23
CA GLU A 21 -10.55 23.33 14.02
C GLU A 21 -9.51 22.82 13.01
N GLN A 22 -9.97 22.19 11.94
CA GLN A 22 -9.11 21.88 10.80
C GLN A 22 -8.78 23.21 10.11
N SER A 23 -7.53 23.65 10.30
CA SER A 23 -6.92 24.74 9.53
C SER A 23 -7.08 24.48 8.02
N THR A 24 -7.54 25.49 7.29
CA THR A 24 -7.68 25.48 5.82
C THR A 24 -6.47 26.07 5.10
N GLU A 25 -5.33 26.24 5.78
CA GLU A 25 -4.09 26.64 5.11
C GLU A 25 -3.41 25.41 4.50
N ASP A 26 -3.10 25.48 3.20
CA ASP A 26 -2.27 24.47 2.54
C ASP A 26 -0.96 24.30 3.32
N PRO A 27 -0.54 23.06 3.63
CA PRO A 27 0.68 22.83 4.40
C PRO A 27 1.86 23.44 3.66
N LYS A 28 2.58 24.32 4.35
CA LYS A 28 3.80 24.94 3.82
C LYS A 28 4.79 23.84 3.40
N PRO A 29 5.38 23.92 2.17
CA PRO A 29 6.39 22.96 1.73
C PRO A 29 7.58 22.91 2.70
N PRO A 30 8.17 21.73 2.93
CA PRO A 30 9.29 21.57 3.84
C PRO A 30 10.51 22.35 3.33
N THR A 31 11.27 22.93 4.25
CA THR A 31 12.58 23.48 3.94
C THR A 31 13.57 22.37 3.56
N LYS A 32 14.65 22.71 2.85
CA LYS A 32 15.72 21.74 2.53
C LYS A 32 16.30 21.04 3.76
N ALA A 33 16.42 21.75 4.89
CA ALA A 33 16.93 21.17 6.12
C ALA A 33 15.95 20.15 6.73
N GLU A 34 14.65 20.47 6.73
CA GLU A 34 13.60 19.55 7.19
C GLU A 34 13.51 18.31 6.30
N ALA A 35 13.49 18.49 4.98
CA ALA A 35 13.45 17.39 4.02
C ALA A 35 14.68 16.46 4.15
N LYS A 36 15.88 17.04 4.33
CA LYS A 36 17.10 16.27 4.57
C LYS A 36 17.03 15.47 5.88
N ALA A 37 16.56 16.09 6.97
CA ALA A 37 16.42 15.41 8.26
C ALA A 37 15.40 14.26 8.18
N ALA A 38 14.28 14.45 7.47
CA ALA A 38 13.29 13.40 7.22
C ALA A 38 13.89 12.24 6.41
N PHE A 39 14.61 12.55 5.33
CA PHE A 39 15.31 11.56 4.51
C PHE A 39 16.30 10.73 5.34
N GLU A 40 17.18 11.37 6.12
CA GLU A 40 18.18 10.68 6.94
C GLU A 40 17.52 9.77 8.00
N LYS A 41 16.41 10.21 8.59
CA LYS A 41 15.62 9.42 9.54
C LYS A 41 15.02 8.18 8.85
N ALA A 42 14.40 8.36 7.69
CA ALA A 42 13.77 7.27 6.95
C ALA A 42 14.81 6.27 6.39
N ASP A 43 15.96 6.74 5.90
CA ASP A 43 17.07 5.90 5.46
C ASP A 43 17.65 5.06 6.61
N LYS A 44 17.83 5.68 7.79
CA LYS A 44 18.23 4.94 8.99
C LYS A 44 17.23 3.83 9.33
N ALA A 45 15.93 4.14 9.35
CA ALA A 45 14.89 3.16 9.64
C ALA A 45 14.86 2.01 8.61
N LEU A 46 15.06 2.32 7.32
CA LEU A 46 15.15 1.32 6.26
C LEU A 46 16.36 0.41 6.45
N ASN A 47 17.52 0.96 6.78
CA ASN A 47 18.72 0.17 7.06
C ASN A 47 18.57 -0.71 8.31
N GLU A 48 17.89 -0.22 9.35
CA GLU A 48 17.61 -0.99 10.57
C GLU A 48 16.70 -2.20 10.30
N ILE A 49 15.60 -2.02 9.55
CA ILE A 49 14.71 -3.15 9.20
C ILE A 49 15.36 -4.09 8.19
N TRP A 50 16.22 -3.57 7.28
CA TRP A 50 17.00 -4.39 6.36
C TRP A 50 17.99 -5.31 7.10
N ALA A 51 18.65 -4.80 8.13
CA ALA A 51 19.53 -5.59 8.99
C ALA A 51 18.76 -6.72 9.71
N GLN A 52 17.53 -6.44 10.14
CA GLN A 52 16.64 -7.46 10.72
C GLN A 52 16.23 -8.52 9.69
N ALA A 53 15.89 -8.11 8.46
CA ALA A 53 15.55 -9.04 7.40
C ALA A 53 16.69 -10.04 7.12
N LYS A 54 17.94 -9.55 7.12
CA LYS A 54 19.13 -10.38 6.94
C LYS A 54 19.32 -11.45 8.03
N THR A 55 18.90 -11.18 9.26
CA THR A 55 19.07 -12.11 10.38
C THR A 55 17.89 -13.06 10.56
N GLN A 56 16.68 -12.63 10.18
CA GLN A 56 15.45 -13.41 10.38
C GLN A 56 15.11 -14.33 9.21
N LEU A 57 15.44 -13.93 7.98
CA LEU A 57 15.06 -14.71 6.80
C LEU A 57 16.08 -15.81 6.47
N PRO A 58 15.63 -16.96 5.94
CA PRO A 58 16.50 -17.92 5.29
C PRO A 58 17.34 -17.26 4.18
N ALA A 59 18.57 -17.74 3.98
CA ALA A 59 19.51 -17.13 3.04
C ALA A 59 18.96 -17.00 1.61
N GLU A 60 18.24 -18.01 1.12
CA GLU A 60 17.62 -18.01 -0.22
C GLU A 60 16.51 -16.94 -0.34
N GLU A 61 15.67 -16.83 0.68
CA GLU A 61 14.60 -15.82 0.74
C GLU A 61 15.19 -14.40 0.82
N PHE A 62 16.26 -14.23 1.61
CA PHE A 62 16.95 -12.95 1.72
C PHE A 62 17.64 -12.52 0.41
N GLU A 63 18.25 -13.45 -0.34
CA GLU A 63 18.85 -13.11 -1.65
C GLU A 63 17.78 -12.71 -2.68
N THR A 64 16.60 -13.33 -2.66
CA THR A 64 15.45 -12.88 -3.46
C THR A 64 15.01 -11.47 -3.04
N LEU A 65 14.85 -11.24 -1.73
CA LEU A 65 14.48 -9.92 -1.20
C LEU A 65 15.51 -8.82 -1.55
N LYS A 66 16.79 -9.17 -1.65
CA LYS A 66 17.88 -8.26 -2.03
C LYS A 66 17.84 -7.86 -3.49
N ALA A 67 17.43 -8.76 -4.39
CA ALA A 67 17.18 -8.39 -5.77
C ALA A 67 16.00 -7.42 -5.87
N ASP A 68 14.90 -7.73 -5.18
CA ASP A 68 13.72 -6.86 -5.08
C ASP A 68 14.07 -5.47 -4.50
N GLN A 69 14.81 -5.42 -3.39
CA GLN A 69 15.24 -4.17 -2.76
C GLN A 69 16.07 -3.28 -3.69
N ARG A 70 16.93 -3.86 -4.53
CA ARG A 70 17.71 -3.10 -5.53
C ARG A 70 16.81 -2.50 -6.60
N GLY A 71 15.85 -3.28 -7.10
CA GLY A 71 14.83 -2.80 -8.04
C GLY A 71 14.01 -1.67 -7.44
N TRP A 72 13.55 -1.85 -6.20
CA TRP A 72 12.80 -0.86 -5.45
C TRP A 72 13.57 0.46 -5.25
N ILE A 73 14.86 0.42 -4.89
CA ILE A 73 15.70 1.63 -4.79
C ILE A 73 15.78 2.37 -6.13
N GLY A 74 15.94 1.65 -7.24
CA GLY A 74 15.94 2.23 -8.58
C GLY A 74 14.61 2.92 -8.92
N TRP A 75 13.49 2.26 -8.62
CA TRP A 75 12.15 2.84 -8.80
C TRP A 75 11.93 4.08 -7.92
N ARG A 76 12.29 4.02 -6.63
CA ARG A 76 12.21 5.15 -5.70
C ARG A 76 12.94 6.38 -6.24
N ASP A 77 14.19 6.19 -6.65
CA ASP A 77 15.02 7.28 -7.18
C ASP A 77 14.45 7.86 -8.47
N TYR A 78 13.92 7.01 -9.35
CA TYR A 78 13.23 7.46 -10.58
C TYR A 78 11.99 8.30 -10.25
N ILE A 79 11.13 7.85 -9.33
CA ILE A 79 9.92 8.57 -8.93
C ILE A 79 10.26 9.91 -8.27
N ALA A 80 11.14 9.90 -7.27
CA ALA A 80 11.54 11.10 -6.55
C ALA A 80 12.23 12.15 -7.46
N ALA A 81 13.06 11.70 -8.42
CA ALA A 81 13.68 12.61 -9.37
C ALA A 81 12.68 13.14 -10.40
N SER A 82 11.73 12.32 -10.87
CA SER A 82 10.76 12.71 -11.89
C SER A 82 9.87 13.87 -11.42
N PHE A 83 9.41 13.85 -10.16
CA PHE A 83 8.66 14.98 -9.60
C PHE A 83 9.48 16.26 -9.46
N THR A 84 10.80 16.12 -9.34
CA THR A 84 11.71 17.27 -9.27
C THR A 84 11.98 17.86 -10.66
N ILE A 85 12.01 17.04 -11.71
CA ILE A 85 12.45 17.44 -13.05
C ILE A 85 11.29 17.90 -13.94
N VAL A 86 10.11 17.29 -13.81
CA VAL A 86 8.96 17.61 -14.67
C VAL A 86 8.49 19.04 -14.37
N GLY A 87 8.75 19.95 -15.31
CA GLY A 87 8.34 21.35 -15.24
C GLY A 87 9.29 22.27 -14.45
N SER A 88 10.49 21.81 -14.07
CA SER A 88 11.48 22.63 -13.36
C SER A 88 12.72 22.92 -14.20
N GLU A 89 13.48 23.95 -13.82
CA GLU A 89 14.80 24.25 -14.39
C GLU A 89 15.95 23.49 -13.69
N VAL A 90 15.63 22.54 -12.79
CA VAL A 90 16.64 21.79 -12.02
C VAL A 90 17.33 20.80 -12.95
N PRO A 91 18.67 20.88 -13.12
CA PRO A 91 19.42 19.87 -13.85
C PRO A 91 19.25 18.49 -13.20
N GLU A 92 19.10 17.44 -14.01
CA GLU A 92 18.90 16.06 -13.53
C GLU A 92 19.96 15.63 -12.50
N ASN A 93 21.23 16.03 -12.71
CA ASN A 93 22.32 15.72 -11.80
C ASN A 93 22.25 16.44 -10.44
N LYS A 94 21.32 17.37 -10.25
CA LYS A 94 21.04 18.06 -8.97
C LYS A 94 19.70 17.69 -8.36
N ALA A 95 18.87 16.89 -9.03
CA ALA A 95 17.55 16.52 -8.55
C ALA A 95 17.59 15.90 -7.14
N LYS A 96 18.61 15.08 -6.84
CA LYS A 96 18.76 14.40 -5.54
C LYS A 96 19.02 15.33 -4.35
N GLU A 97 19.30 16.61 -4.60
CA GLU A 97 19.59 17.59 -3.55
C GLU A 97 18.42 18.53 -3.26
N THR A 98 17.29 18.39 -3.96
CA THR A 98 16.13 19.25 -3.79
C THR A 98 15.29 18.78 -2.59
N PRO A 99 14.56 19.71 -1.93
CA PRO A 99 13.60 19.34 -0.91
C PRO A 99 12.56 18.32 -1.41
N GLU A 100 12.09 18.48 -2.65
CA GLU A 100 11.06 17.62 -3.25
C GLU A 100 11.53 16.18 -3.38
N TYR A 101 12.74 15.96 -3.93
CA TYR A 101 13.31 14.62 -4.02
C TYR A 101 13.46 13.99 -2.63
N LEU A 102 14.04 14.74 -1.68
CA LEU A 102 14.34 14.24 -0.35
C LEU A 102 13.06 13.85 0.39
N SER A 103 12.01 14.67 0.28
CA SER A 103 10.69 14.39 0.86
C SER A 103 10.04 13.17 0.21
N THR A 104 9.94 13.12 -1.12
CA THR A 104 9.33 11.96 -1.79
C THR A 104 10.10 10.66 -1.49
N ALA A 105 11.44 10.71 -1.51
CA ALA A 105 12.23 9.53 -1.19
C ALA A 105 12.06 9.11 0.28
N ALA A 106 11.89 10.05 1.21
CA ALA A 106 11.59 9.75 2.61
C ALA A 106 10.24 9.03 2.74
N ASP A 107 9.18 9.56 2.14
CA ASP A 107 7.83 8.97 2.20
C ASP A 107 7.81 7.54 1.65
N LEU A 108 8.45 7.32 0.49
CA LEU A 108 8.57 5.99 -0.11
C LEU A 108 9.36 5.02 0.79
N MET A 109 10.44 5.50 1.44
CA MET A 109 11.18 4.69 2.41
C MET A 109 10.34 4.32 3.63
N GLU A 110 9.46 5.20 4.11
CA GLU A 110 8.55 4.89 5.22
C GLU A 110 7.55 3.78 4.83
N THR A 111 6.95 3.85 3.63
CA THR A 111 6.09 2.78 3.09
C THR A 111 6.86 1.46 3.01
N ARG A 112 8.10 1.48 2.49
CA ARG A 112 8.93 0.28 2.37
C ARG A 112 9.34 -0.30 3.73
N VAL A 113 9.60 0.55 4.72
CA VAL A 113 9.85 0.11 6.10
C VAL A 113 8.63 -0.61 6.66
N GLN A 114 7.43 -0.08 6.46
CA GLN A 114 6.20 -0.73 6.91
C GLN A 114 5.96 -2.06 6.19
N TRP A 115 6.18 -2.10 4.88
CA TRP A 115 6.12 -3.32 4.09
C TRP A 115 7.08 -4.39 4.62
N LEU A 116 8.34 -4.03 4.87
CA LEU A 116 9.35 -4.96 5.40
C LEU A 116 9.00 -5.43 6.81
N LYS A 117 8.50 -4.55 7.68
CA LYS A 117 8.03 -4.95 9.03
C LYS A 117 6.95 -6.01 8.94
N CYS A 118 5.98 -5.87 8.03
CA CYS A 118 4.92 -6.85 7.88
C CYS A 118 5.40 -8.12 7.17
N TYR A 119 6.30 -8.00 6.19
CA TYR A 119 6.91 -9.15 5.52
C TYR A 119 7.69 -10.05 6.48
N LEU A 120 8.33 -9.46 7.49
CA LEU A 120 9.08 -10.19 8.50
C LEU A 120 8.21 -10.85 9.58
N LYS A 121 6.90 -10.53 9.67
CA LYS A 121 5.98 -11.23 10.58
C LYS A 121 5.70 -12.66 10.09
N ASP A 122 5.49 -13.57 11.03
CA ASP A 122 5.16 -14.95 10.68
C ASP A 122 3.79 -15.04 10.00
N PRO A 123 3.68 -15.80 8.89
CA PRO A 123 2.45 -15.90 8.11
C PRO A 123 1.34 -16.69 8.81
N VAL A 124 1.62 -17.31 9.95
CA VAL A 124 0.72 -18.24 10.68
C VAL A 124 -0.43 -17.51 11.38
N GLU A 125 -0.40 -16.19 11.50
CA GLU A 125 -1.37 -15.48 12.34
C GLU A 125 -2.78 -15.40 11.74
N GLU A 126 -2.98 -15.61 10.43
CA GLU A 126 -4.31 -15.43 9.80
C GLU A 126 -4.60 -16.39 8.62
N ASP A 127 -5.53 -17.34 8.83
CA ASP A 127 -6.03 -18.32 7.84
C ASP A 127 -6.94 -17.72 6.74
N THR A 128 -6.90 -16.41 6.54
CA THR A 128 -7.73 -15.70 5.56
C THR A 128 -6.89 -14.74 4.73
N MET A 129 -7.31 -14.45 3.50
CA MET A 129 -6.73 -13.41 2.65
C MET A 129 -7.25 -12.01 2.98
N THR A 130 -8.23 -11.88 3.87
CA THR A 130 -8.83 -10.59 4.22
C THR A 130 -7.80 -9.61 4.77
N GLY A 131 -7.72 -8.40 4.21
CA GLY A 131 -6.81 -7.36 4.66
C GLY A 131 -6.47 -6.34 3.59
N VAL A 132 -5.62 -5.38 3.98
CA VAL A 132 -4.96 -4.44 3.08
C VAL A 132 -3.59 -5.01 2.72
N TRP A 133 -3.31 -5.07 1.43
CA TRP A 133 -2.08 -5.59 0.86
C TRP A 133 -1.39 -4.53 0.02
N GLU A 134 -0.08 -4.38 0.18
CA GLU A 134 0.71 -3.38 -0.54
C GLU A 134 1.95 -4.02 -1.18
N ASP A 135 2.39 -3.48 -2.30
CA ASP A 135 3.62 -3.93 -2.98
C ASP A 135 4.81 -2.98 -2.77
N SER A 136 4.64 -1.91 -2.00
CA SER A 136 5.61 -0.82 -1.77
C SER A 136 6.05 -0.04 -3.02
N GLN A 137 5.38 -0.25 -4.16
CA GLN A 137 5.62 0.39 -5.46
C GLN A 137 4.36 1.08 -6.02
N GLY A 138 3.49 1.54 -5.13
CA GLY A 138 2.28 2.28 -5.46
C GLY A 138 1.06 1.41 -5.75
N GLY A 139 1.11 0.11 -5.50
CA GLY A 139 -0.04 -0.79 -5.55
C GLY A 139 -0.67 -1.05 -4.18
N ILE A 140 -1.99 -0.91 -4.11
CA ILE A 140 -2.82 -1.20 -2.94
C ILE A 140 -3.93 -2.17 -3.35
N LEU A 141 -3.99 -3.31 -2.69
CA LEU A 141 -4.95 -4.38 -2.90
C LEU A 141 -5.72 -4.63 -1.61
N ASN A 142 -7.03 -4.38 -1.63
CA ASN A 142 -7.91 -4.72 -0.53
C ASN A 142 -8.64 -6.01 -0.85
N ILE A 143 -8.66 -6.96 0.08
CA ILE A 143 -9.33 -8.24 -0.08
C ILE A 143 -10.28 -8.49 1.07
N VAL A 144 -11.46 -9.02 0.76
CA VAL A 144 -12.36 -9.68 1.70
C VAL A 144 -12.60 -11.11 1.21
N GLN A 145 -12.15 -12.10 1.97
CA GLN A 145 -12.40 -13.50 1.66
C GLN A 145 -13.69 -14.01 2.30
N GLU A 146 -14.58 -14.59 1.49
CA GLU A 146 -15.77 -15.32 1.95
C GLU A 146 -15.83 -16.70 1.30
N GLY A 147 -15.48 -17.73 2.08
CA GLY A 147 -15.36 -19.10 1.58
C GLY A 147 -14.30 -19.18 0.48
N LYS A 148 -14.74 -19.51 -0.75
CA LYS A 148 -13.91 -19.63 -1.96
C LYS A 148 -13.97 -18.41 -2.87
N LYS A 149 -14.39 -17.26 -2.34
CA LYS A 149 -14.44 -16.00 -3.09
C LYS A 149 -13.50 -14.98 -2.45
N LEU A 150 -12.80 -14.21 -3.27
CA LEU A 150 -12.16 -12.95 -2.88
C LEU A 150 -12.94 -11.82 -3.50
N PHE A 151 -13.57 -10.98 -2.69
CA PHE A 151 -13.99 -9.66 -3.12
C PHE A 151 -12.77 -8.75 -3.02
N PHE A 152 -12.41 -8.08 -4.10
CA PHE A 152 -11.20 -7.26 -4.10
C PHE A 152 -11.39 -5.92 -4.80
N THR A 153 -10.56 -4.95 -4.39
CA THR A 153 -10.24 -3.75 -5.15
C THR A 153 -8.73 -3.62 -5.25
N LEU A 154 -8.24 -3.28 -6.43
CA LEU A 154 -6.82 -3.13 -6.73
C LEU A 154 -6.59 -1.79 -7.41
N GLU A 155 -5.81 -0.95 -6.74
CA GLU A 155 -5.43 0.38 -7.21
C GLU A 155 -3.92 0.47 -7.36
N VAL A 156 -3.46 1.08 -8.45
CA VAL A 156 -2.04 1.24 -8.74
C VAL A 156 -1.74 2.63 -9.29
N VAL A 157 -0.72 3.28 -8.71
CA VAL A 157 -0.10 4.50 -9.23
C VAL A 157 1.41 4.33 -9.15
N ARG A 158 2.05 3.94 -10.25
CA ARG A 158 3.48 3.54 -10.26
C ARG A 158 4.42 4.48 -10.98
N GLY A 159 3.89 5.55 -11.57
CA GLY A 159 4.63 6.45 -12.44
C GLY A 159 4.39 7.93 -12.10
N PRO A 160 5.28 8.82 -12.53
CA PRO A 160 5.25 10.23 -12.16
C PRO A 160 4.13 11.04 -12.84
N THR A 161 3.41 10.44 -13.80
CA THR A 161 2.29 11.08 -14.50
C THR A 161 0.93 10.74 -13.89
N PHE A 162 0.91 10.13 -12.70
CA PHE A 162 -0.30 9.83 -11.92
C PHE A 162 -1.40 9.09 -12.68
N HIS A 163 -1.02 8.26 -13.67
CA HIS A 163 -1.98 7.34 -14.27
C HIS A 163 -2.45 6.36 -13.20
N LEU A 164 -3.76 6.33 -13.00
CA LEU A 164 -4.42 5.38 -12.14
C LEU A 164 -4.69 4.09 -12.93
N GLY A 165 -4.38 2.96 -12.31
CA GLY A 165 -5.00 1.68 -12.61
C GLY A 165 -5.98 1.34 -11.50
N ASN A 166 -7.21 0.99 -11.85
CA ASN A 166 -8.22 0.58 -10.87
C ASN A 166 -9.07 -0.57 -11.42
N ILE A 167 -9.10 -1.66 -10.68
CA ILE A 167 -9.91 -2.84 -11.00
C ILE A 167 -10.44 -3.49 -9.71
N GLY A 168 -11.71 -3.85 -9.72
CA GLY A 168 -12.35 -4.55 -8.61
C GLY A 168 -13.22 -5.68 -9.14
N GLY A 169 -13.46 -6.68 -8.30
CA GLY A 169 -14.19 -7.87 -8.73
C GLY A 169 -14.32 -8.97 -7.69
N GLU A 170 -14.97 -10.04 -8.12
CA GLU A 170 -15.04 -11.32 -7.40
C GLU A 170 -14.09 -12.33 -8.05
N ALA A 171 -12.98 -12.64 -7.39
CA ALA A 171 -12.10 -13.72 -7.80
C ALA A 171 -12.54 -15.05 -7.15
N THR A 172 -12.39 -16.15 -7.88
CA THR A 172 -12.44 -17.49 -7.28
C THR A 172 -11.15 -17.75 -6.49
N TRP A 173 -11.24 -18.44 -5.35
CA TRP A 173 -10.11 -18.80 -4.50
C TRP A 173 -10.08 -20.29 -4.21
N ASN A 174 -9.03 -20.95 -4.69
CA ASN A 174 -8.66 -22.32 -4.37
C ASN A 174 -7.18 -22.32 -3.97
N SER A 175 -6.92 -21.90 -2.73
CA SER A 175 -5.57 -21.73 -2.16
C SER A 175 -4.59 -22.83 -2.63
N PRO A 176 -3.38 -22.46 -3.10
CA PRO A 176 -2.78 -21.12 -3.03
C PRO A 176 -3.11 -20.21 -4.25
N LEU A 177 -4.09 -20.58 -5.08
CA LEU A 177 -4.37 -19.89 -6.34
C LEU A 177 -5.78 -19.28 -6.38
N GLY A 178 -5.87 -18.11 -6.98
CA GLY A 178 -7.13 -17.45 -7.31
C GLY A 178 -7.14 -16.92 -8.73
N TRP A 179 -8.35 -16.77 -9.27
CA TRP A 179 -8.54 -16.31 -10.64
C TRP A 179 -9.73 -15.37 -10.73
N PHE A 180 -9.50 -14.25 -11.41
CA PHE A 180 -10.52 -13.29 -11.82
C PHE A 180 -10.46 -13.11 -13.33
N SER A 181 -11.63 -13.06 -13.96
CA SER A 181 -11.79 -12.70 -15.36
C SER A 181 -12.98 -11.78 -15.53
N VAL A 182 -12.83 -10.75 -16.35
CA VAL A 182 -13.91 -9.84 -16.73
C VAL A 182 -13.78 -9.45 -18.20
N SER A 183 -14.92 -9.47 -18.90
CA SER A 183 -15.01 -8.86 -20.24
C SER A 183 -15.02 -7.33 -20.09
N ASP A 184 -14.34 -6.64 -20.98
CA ASP A 184 -14.32 -5.18 -21.04
C ASP A 184 -15.66 -4.56 -21.50
N GLY A 185 -16.67 -5.38 -21.78
CA GLY A 185 -18.00 -4.95 -22.21
C GLY A 185 -18.07 -4.51 -23.66
N ASP A 186 -16.94 -4.54 -24.39
CA ASP A 186 -16.89 -4.29 -25.82
C ASP A 186 -17.18 -5.60 -26.55
N ALA A 187 -18.38 -5.70 -27.15
CA ALA A 187 -18.81 -6.92 -27.84
C ALA A 187 -17.92 -7.30 -29.04
N GLU A 188 -17.10 -6.37 -29.54
CA GLU A 188 -16.16 -6.62 -30.63
C GLU A 188 -14.79 -7.13 -30.12
N LYS A 189 -14.43 -6.83 -28.86
CA LYS A 189 -13.22 -7.35 -28.21
C LYS A 189 -13.55 -8.61 -27.44
N LYS A 190 -13.01 -9.72 -27.91
CA LYS A 190 -13.21 -11.04 -27.27
C LYS A 190 -12.20 -11.33 -26.16
N GLU A 191 -11.27 -10.42 -25.91
CA GLU A 191 -10.22 -10.63 -24.92
C GLU A 191 -10.74 -10.24 -23.54
N GLU A 192 -10.66 -11.18 -22.60
CA GLU A 192 -10.97 -10.92 -21.20
C GLU A 192 -9.74 -10.33 -20.50
N THR A 193 -9.97 -9.38 -19.60
CA THR A 193 -9.00 -8.96 -18.60
C THR A 193 -8.93 -10.04 -17.52
N ASN A 194 -7.74 -10.56 -17.26
CA ASN A 194 -7.53 -11.61 -16.28
C ASN A 194 -6.55 -11.17 -15.20
N LEU A 195 -6.82 -11.56 -13.96
CA LEU A 195 -5.87 -11.46 -12.84
C LEU A 195 -5.70 -12.83 -12.18
N ALA A 196 -4.45 -13.28 -12.07
CA ALA A 196 -4.08 -14.41 -11.26
C ALA A 196 -3.62 -13.95 -9.87
N PHE A 197 -4.12 -14.58 -8.83
CA PHE A 197 -3.74 -14.37 -7.43
C PHE A 197 -2.95 -15.58 -6.98
N ILE A 198 -1.67 -15.42 -6.66
CA ILE A 198 -0.76 -16.54 -6.36
C ILE A 198 -0.14 -16.32 -4.97
N GLN A 199 -0.57 -17.09 -3.98
CA GLN A 199 0.04 -17.04 -2.65
C GLN A 199 1.38 -17.77 -2.65
N ARG A 200 2.46 -17.05 -2.37
CA ARG A 200 3.82 -17.57 -2.23
C ARG A 200 4.39 -17.17 -0.89
N SER A 201 4.50 -18.13 0.02
CA SER A 201 5.01 -17.88 1.38
C SER A 201 4.25 -16.73 2.05
N ARG A 202 4.91 -15.56 2.20
CA ARG A 202 4.39 -14.37 2.89
C ARG A 202 3.82 -13.32 1.93
N LYS A 203 3.84 -13.60 0.62
CA LYS A 203 3.46 -12.68 -0.45
C LYS A 203 2.24 -13.20 -1.21
N LEU A 204 1.49 -12.26 -1.76
CA LEU A 204 0.49 -12.49 -2.78
C LEU A 204 1.00 -11.88 -4.09
N GLU A 205 1.39 -12.73 -5.03
CA GLU A 205 1.76 -12.30 -6.38
C GLU A 205 0.50 -12.10 -7.22
N ILE A 206 0.41 -10.96 -7.89
CA ILE A 206 -0.61 -10.64 -8.87
C ILE A 206 0.03 -10.64 -10.25
N ILE A 207 -0.60 -11.34 -11.20
CA ILE A 207 -0.20 -11.34 -12.61
C ILE A 207 -1.41 -10.93 -13.45
N GLY A 208 -1.23 -9.92 -14.30
CA GLY A 208 -2.28 -9.40 -15.17
C GLY A 208 -2.13 -9.87 -16.61
N ALA A 209 -3.26 -10.11 -17.29
CA ALA A 209 -3.31 -10.26 -18.74
C ALA A 209 -4.45 -9.39 -19.32
N ASN A 210 -4.16 -8.72 -20.44
CA ASN A 210 -5.08 -7.82 -21.16
C ASN A 210 -5.66 -6.68 -20.31
N THR A 211 -4.89 -6.18 -19.33
CA THR A 211 -5.35 -5.22 -18.33
C THR A 211 -5.48 -3.77 -18.82
N GLY A 212 -5.12 -3.49 -20.08
CA GLY A 212 -4.95 -2.12 -20.59
C GLY A 212 -6.20 -1.24 -20.53
N ASN A 213 -7.40 -1.81 -20.54
CA ASN A 213 -8.65 -1.06 -20.38
C ASN A 213 -8.88 -0.52 -18.96
N PHE A 214 -8.11 -1.00 -17.98
CA PHE A 214 -8.29 -0.70 -16.56
C PHE A 214 -7.16 0.15 -15.98
N HIS A 215 -6.19 0.56 -16.79
CA HIS A 215 -5.10 1.39 -16.32
C HIS A 215 -4.47 2.28 -17.40
N GLY A 216 -3.95 3.44 -16.97
CA GLY A 216 -3.15 4.31 -17.83
C GLY A 216 -1.70 3.82 -17.99
N ALA A 217 -0.85 4.68 -18.56
CA ALA A 217 0.53 4.31 -18.83
C ALA A 217 1.31 4.01 -17.53
N ARG A 218 2.05 2.89 -17.52
CA ARG A 218 2.89 2.45 -16.39
C ARG A 218 2.11 2.11 -15.10
N ALA A 219 0.80 1.95 -15.17
CA ALA A 219 -0.04 1.57 -14.03
C ALA A 219 -0.43 0.08 -14.09
N TYR A 220 0.56 -0.79 -14.30
CA TYR A 220 0.34 -2.24 -14.41
C TYR A 220 -0.07 -2.85 -13.07
N PHE A 221 -0.91 -3.88 -13.09
CA PHE A 221 -1.38 -4.53 -11.86
C PHE A 221 -0.42 -5.57 -11.29
N ASP A 222 0.54 -6.02 -12.08
CA ASP A 222 1.53 -7.01 -11.68
C ASP A 222 2.36 -6.53 -10.49
N GLY A 223 2.59 -7.41 -9.52
CA GLY A 223 3.33 -7.07 -8.31
C GLY A 223 3.30 -8.15 -7.25
N GLU A 224 4.18 -8.00 -6.26
CA GLU A 224 4.24 -8.86 -5.07
C GLU A 224 3.76 -8.10 -3.85
N TYR A 225 2.62 -8.49 -3.31
CA TYR A 225 1.94 -7.78 -2.24
C TYR A 225 2.15 -8.46 -0.89
N VAL A 226 2.30 -7.65 0.16
CA VAL A 226 2.36 -8.10 1.56
C VAL A 226 1.21 -7.48 2.32
N ARG A 227 0.58 -8.25 3.20
CA ARG A 227 -0.51 -7.76 4.05
C ARG A 227 0.04 -6.78 5.07
N VAL A 228 -0.41 -5.53 5.03
CA VAL A 228 0.08 -4.45 5.90
C VAL A 228 -0.89 -4.08 7.01
N ALA A 229 -2.19 -4.36 6.83
CA ALA A 229 -3.22 -4.03 7.80
C ALA A 229 -4.45 -4.95 7.69
N LYS A 230 -5.27 -4.95 8.74
CA LYS A 230 -6.62 -5.51 8.74
C LYS A 230 -7.60 -4.48 8.18
N LEU A 231 -8.66 -4.96 7.54
CA LEU A 231 -9.81 -4.11 7.21
C LEU A 231 -10.73 -4.01 8.42
N ASP A 232 -11.22 -2.81 8.72
CA ASP A 232 -12.32 -2.62 9.65
C ASP A 232 -13.68 -2.99 9.01
N ALA A 233 -14.77 -2.94 9.79
CA ALA A 233 -16.09 -3.32 9.30
C ALA A 233 -16.62 -2.39 8.19
N LYS A 234 -16.28 -1.09 8.24
CA LYS A 234 -16.68 -0.10 7.24
C LYS A 234 -15.90 -0.33 5.95
N GLU A 235 -14.60 -0.56 6.03
CA GLU A 235 -13.74 -0.86 4.90
C GLU A 235 -14.12 -2.20 4.25
N THR A 236 -14.43 -3.23 5.05
CA THR A 236 -14.93 -4.52 4.56
C THR A 236 -16.19 -4.34 3.72
N ALA A 237 -17.17 -3.57 4.22
CA ALA A 237 -18.40 -3.29 3.48
C ALA A 237 -18.13 -2.49 2.19
N LYS A 238 -17.21 -1.52 2.24
CA LYS A 238 -16.79 -0.73 1.07
C LYS A 238 -16.20 -1.63 -0.01
N VAL A 239 -15.21 -2.46 0.33
CA VAL A 239 -14.54 -3.37 -0.61
C VAL A 239 -15.53 -4.32 -1.27
N LYS A 240 -16.45 -4.91 -0.50
CA LYS A 240 -17.48 -5.79 -1.06
C LYS A 240 -18.40 -5.07 -2.04
N LYS A 241 -18.79 -3.83 -1.72
CA LYS A 241 -19.63 -3.02 -2.60
C LYS A 241 -18.90 -2.69 -3.91
N GLU A 242 -17.69 -2.18 -3.81
CA GLU A 242 -16.87 -1.77 -4.97
C GLU A 242 -16.43 -2.95 -5.84
N ALA A 243 -16.25 -4.13 -5.25
CA ALA A 243 -16.00 -5.36 -5.99
C ALA A 243 -17.16 -5.74 -6.94
N ILE A 244 -18.41 -5.40 -6.58
CA ILE A 244 -19.61 -5.76 -7.34
C ILE A 244 -20.01 -4.63 -8.29
N GLU A 245 -20.05 -3.40 -7.79
CA GLU A 245 -20.55 -2.23 -8.51
C GLU A 245 -19.46 -1.53 -9.34
N GLY A 246 -18.19 -1.86 -9.09
CA GLY A 246 -17.04 -1.12 -9.54
C GLY A 246 -16.62 -0.02 -8.54
N PRO A 247 -15.40 0.52 -8.67
CA PRO A 247 -14.89 1.58 -7.81
C PRO A 247 -15.74 2.86 -7.95
N SER A 248 -16.00 3.56 -6.85
CA SER A 248 -16.91 4.72 -6.82
C SER A 248 -16.44 5.95 -7.61
N ASP A 249 -15.19 5.97 -8.07
CA ASP A 249 -14.54 7.16 -8.64
C ASP A 249 -14.41 7.09 -10.18
N ARG A 250 -15.35 6.42 -10.86
CA ARG A 250 -15.45 6.43 -12.33
C ARG A 250 -16.22 7.64 -12.88
#